data_AF-A0A7Y4U3Y0-F1
#
_entry.id   AF-A0A7Y4U3Y0-F1
#
_cell.length_a   1.000
_cell.length_b   1.000
_cell.length_c   1.000
_cell.angle_alpha   90.00
_cell.angle_beta   90.00
_cell.angle_gamma   90.00
#
_symmetry.space_group_name_H-M   'P 1'
#
loop_
_entity.id
_entity.type
_entity.pdbx_description
1 polymer ?
#
loop_
_entity_poly.entity_id
_entity_poly.type
_entity_poly.pdbx_seq_one_letter_code
_entity_poly.pdbx_strand_id
1 'polypeptide(L)' 'MTSQVQGVTDTYGYTYDLAGWLTEVKLNGVTLTTYDYDSNGNRLTRTSLSGSTRNRGHSMVFQVVDGRFA' A
#
# COMPACT_ATOMS: atom_id res chain seq x y z
N MET A 1 13.82 -13.22 38.50
CA MET A 1 12.45 -13.69 38.17
C MET A 1 11.61 -12.43 38.03
N THR A 2 10.92 -12.07 36.95
CA THR A 2 10.46 -12.70 35.72
C THR A 2 10.46 -11.61 34.64
N SER A 3 11.21 -11.79 33.55
CA SER A 3 11.16 -10.90 32.39
C SER A 3 9.98 -11.30 31.51
N GLN A 4 8.85 -10.62 31.69
CA GLN A 4 7.74 -10.70 30.73
C GLN A 4 8.20 -9.99 29.45
N VAL A 5 8.82 -10.74 28.54
CA VAL A 5 8.95 -10.31 27.16
C VAL A 5 7.53 -10.27 26.63
N GLN A 6 6.93 -9.08 26.65
CA GLN A 6 5.76 -8.77 25.84
C GLN A 6 6.19 -8.97 24.40
N GLY A 7 6.01 -10.19 23.89
CA GLY A 7 6.20 -10.50 22.49
C GLY A 7 5.13 -9.75 21.72
N VAL A 8 5.40 -8.48 21.40
CA VAL A 8 4.61 -7.73 20.43
C VAL A 8 4.87 -8.43 19.12
N THR A 9 3.99 -9.36 18.76
CA THR A 9 4.00 -9.97 17.44
C THR A 9 3.29 -9.00 16.53
N ASP A 10 4.06 -8.31 15.71
CA ASP A 10 3.53 -7.49 14.65
C ASP A 10 2.71 -8.36 13.68
N THR A 11 1.41 -8.13 13.66
CA THR A 11 0.47 -8.86 12.80
C THR A 11 0.08 -7.96 11.64
N TYR A 12 0.41 -8.39 10.42
CA TYR A 12 0.01 -7.69 9.21
C TYR A 12 -1.33 -8.22 8.68
N GLY A 13 -2.25 -7.30 8.38
CA GLY A 13 -3.49 -7.57 7.67
C GLY A 13 -3.47 -6.93 6.29
N TYR A 14 -4.04 -7.62 5.30
CA TYR A 14 -4.14 -7.14 3.92
C TYR A 14 -5.61 -7.21 3.48
N THR A 15 -6.12 -6.10 2.96
CA THR A 15 -7.48 -6.00 2.40
C THR A 15 -7.38 -5.84 0.91
N TYR A 16 -8.21 -6.58 0.17
CA TYR A 16 -8.28 -6.53 -1.28
C TYR A 16 -9.67 -6.10 -1.73
N ASP A 17 -9.76 -5.42 -2.88
CA ASP A 17 -11.03 -5.18 -3.55
C ASP A 17 -11.53 -6.42 -4.33
N LEU A 18 -12.69 -6.28 -4.98
CA LEU A 18 -13.29 -7.35 -5.80
C LEU A 18 -12.45 -7.71 -7.04
N ALA A 19 -11.57 -6.83 -7.50
CA ALA A 19 -10.63 -7.09 -8.58
C ALA A 19 -9.34 -7.79 -8.10
N GLY A 20 -9.19 -7.98 -6.79
CA GLY A 20 -8.03 -8.60 -6.18
C GLY A 20 -6.86 -7.64 -5.96
N TRP A 21 -7.08 -6.33 -5.98
CA TRP A 21 -6.04 -5.34 -5.74
C TRP A 21 -5.97 -4.94 -4.27
N LEU A 22 -4.75 -4.78 -3.76
CA LEU A 22 -4.48 -4.46 -2.36
C LEU A 22 -4.91 -3.03 -2.05
N THR A 23 -6.00 -2.84 -1.32
CA THR A 23 -6.53 -1.51 -0.96
C THR A 23 -6.08 -1.02 0.41
N GLU A 24 -5.72 -1.93 1.31
CA GLU A 24 -5.34 -1.57 2.68
C GLU A 24 -4.33 -2.56 3.27
N VAL A 25 -3.36 -2.02 4.01
CA VAL A 25 -2.44 -2.76 4.87
C VAL A 25 -2.69 -2.30 6.30
N LYS A 26 -2.87 -3.23 7.23
CA LYS A 26 -2.98 -2.98 8.67
C LYS A 26 -1.82 -3.61 9.42
N LEU A 27 -1.36 -2.96 10.48
CA LEU A 27 -0.37 -3.45 11.44
C LEU A 27 -1.02 -3.47 12.82
N ASN A 28 -1.14 -4.65 13.43
CA ASN A 28 -1.78 -4.84 14.74
C ASN A 28 -3.19 -4.24 14.80
N GLY A 29 -3.94 -4.35 13.70
CA GLY A 29 -5.29 -3.78 13.56
C GLY A 29 -5.34 -2.29 13.22
N VAL A 30 -4.21 -1.58 13.27
CA VAL A 30 -4.11 -0.17 12.88
C VAL A 30 -3.82 -0.07 11.38
N THR A 31 -4.60 0.70 10.62
CA THR A 31 -4.30 0.95 9.21
C THR A 31 -2.88 1.51 9.09
N LEU A 32 -2.04 0.90 8.27
CA LEU A 32 -0.67 1.33 8.01
C LEU A 32 -0.61 2.06 6.68
N THR A 33 -1.28 1.55 5.65
CA THR A 33 -1.29 2.16 4.31
C THR A 33 -2.60 1.85 3.59
N THR A 34 -3.12 2.82 2.83
CA THR A 34 -4.23 2.62 1.89
C THR A 34 -3.81 2.94 0.47
N TYR A 35 -4.50 2.32 -0.48
CA TYR A 35 -4.27 2.43 -1.91
C TYR A 35 -5.59 2.56 -2.65
N ASP A 36 -5.65 3.48 -3.62
CA ASP A 36 -6.74 3.58 -4.58
C ASP A 36 -6.22 3.27 -5.99
N TYR A 37 -7.09 2.69 -6.81
CA TYR A 37 -6.79 2.29 -8.18
C TYR A 37 -7.87 2.80 -9.14
N ASP A 38 -7.49 3.04 -10.40
CA ASP A 38 -8.45 3.24 -11.48
C ASP A 38 -8.96 1.89 -12.01
N SER A 39 -9.98 1.90 -12.88
CA SER A 39 -10.56 0.69 -13.47
C SER A 39 -9.59 -0.16 -14.30
N ASN A 40 -8.42 0.40 -14.66
CA ASN A 40 -7.39 -0.27 -15.44
C ASN A 40 -6.29 -0.86 -14.55
N GLY A 41 -6.35 -0.68 -13.23
CA GLY A 41 -5.37 -1.18 -12.27
C GLY A 41 -4.19 -0.26 -12.03
N ASN A 42 -4.24 0.98 -12.52
CA ASN A 42 -3.22 1.96 -12.20
C ASN A 42 -3.48 2.51 -10.80
N ARG A 43 -2.47 2.47 -9.94
CA ARG A 43 -2.55 3.05 -8.60
C ARG A 43 -2.63 4.58 -8.68
N LEU A 44 -3.75 5.13 -8.21
CA LEU A 44 -4.01 6.57 -8.12
C LEU A 44 -3.37 7.19 -6.87
N THR A 45 -3.48 6.52 -5.73
CA THR A 45 -3.05 7.07 -4.43
C THR A 45 -2.28 6.04 -3.61
N ARG A 46 -1.48 6.55 -2.67
CA ARG A 46 -0.90 5.76 -1.58
C ARG A 46 -0.79 6.64 -0.35
N THR A 47 -1.56 6.33 0.68
CA THR A 47 -1.56 7.07 1.95
C THR A 47 -0.99 6.17 3.03
N SER A 48 0.16 6.52 3.63
CA SER A 48 0.79 5.74 4.70
C SER A 48 0.75 6.51 6.02
N LEU A 49 0.48 5.81 7.12
CA LEU A 49 0.42 6.37 8.47
C LEU A 49 1.80 6.55 9.12
N SER A 50 2.86 5.98 8.55
CA SER A 50 4.22 6.46 8.80
C SER A 50 4.36 7.78 8.05
N GLY A 51 4.42 8.90 8.78
CA GLY A 51 4.30 10.29 8.32
C GLY A 51 5.19 10.77 7.16
N SER A 52 5.87 9.89 6.44
CA SER A 52 6.31 10.13 5.07
C SER A 52 5.16 9.95 4.08
N THR A 53 4.22 10.91 4.08
CA THR A 53 3.42 11.21 2.89
C THR A 53 4.38 11.71 1.81
N ARG A 54 5.09 10.79 1.13
CA ARG A 54 5.74 11.10 -0.14
C ARG A 54 4.64 11.19 -1.18
N ASN A 55 3.88 12.29 -1.13
CA ASN A 55 3.08 12.73 -2.25
C ASN A 55 4.07 13.27 -3.30
N ARG A 56 4.68 12.37 -4.09
CA ARG A 56 5.22 12.78 -5.37
C ARG A 56 4.04 12.97 -6.30
N GLY A 57 3.38 14.11 -6.17
CA GLY A 57 2.61 14.70 -7.25
C GLY A 57 3.60 15.04 -8.35
N HIS A 58 3.86 14.07 -9.23
CA HIS A 58 4.53 14.35 -10.49
C HIS A 58 3.54 14.01 -11.60
N SER A 59 2.51 14.85 -11.70
CA SER A 59 1.78 14.98 -12.96
C SER A 59 2.68 15.77 -13.92
N MET A 60 3.54 15.06 -14.63
CA MET A 60 4.02 15.40 -15.97
C MET A 60 4.27 14.07 -16.68
N VAL A 61 3.53 13.87 -17.76
CA VAL A 61 3.44 12.70 -18.64
C VAL A 61 4.83 12.25 -19.16
N PHE A 62 4.93 10.97 -19.58
CA PHE A 62 5.99 10.29 -20.38
C PHE A 62 7.17 9.66 -19.57
N GLN A 63 7.63 8.41 -19.75
CA GLN A 63 7.41 7.37 -20.78
C GLN A 63 8.19 6.05 -20.51
N VAL A 64 7.61 4.91 -20.93
CA VAL A 64 8.21 3.68 -21.54
C VAL A 64 8.90 2.61 -20.66
N VAL A 65 8.33 1.38 -20.68
CA VAL A 65 8.92 0.04 -20.97
C VAL A 65 7.70 -0.86 -21.29
N ASP A 66 7.47 -1.53 -22.41
CA ASP A 66 8.25 -1.91 -23.58
C ASP A 66 7.27 -2.15 -24.74
N GLY A 67 7.72 -1.94 -25.98
CA GLY A 67 6.94 -2.31 -27.14
C GLY A 67 6.84 -3.84 -27.27
N ARG A 68 5.65 -4.41 -27.00
CA ARG A 68 5.22 -5.70 -27.55
C ARG A 68 3.72 -5.71 -27.75
N PHE A 69 3.28 -5.13 -28.86
CA PHE A 69 2.14 -5.67 -29.59
C PHE A 69 2.73 -6.32 -30.85
N ALA A 70 2.39 -7.59 -31.02
CA ALA A 70 2.77 -8.43 -32.15
C ALA A 70 2.25 -7.86 -33.48
#